data_AF-A0A6G3D262-F1
#
_entry.id   AF-A0A6G3D262-F1
#
_cell.length_a   1.000
_cell.length_b   1.000
_cell.length_c   1.000
_cell.angle_alpha   90.00
_cell.angle_beta   90.00
_cell.angle_gamma   90.00
#
_symmetry.space_group_name_H-M   'P 1'
#
loop_
_entity.id
_entity.type
_entity.pdbx_description
1 polymer ?
#
loop_
_entity_poly.entity_id
_entity_poly.type
_entity_poly.pdbx_seq_one_letter_code
_entity_poly.pdbx_strand_id
1 'polypeptide(L)'
;MNYQPTPEDRFTFGLWTVGWQGRDPFGDATRQALDPAESVRRLSELGAYGVTFHDDDLIPFGSSDTERESHIKRFRQALDATGMKVPMATTNLFTHPVFKDGAFTANDRDVRRYALRKTIRNIDLAVELGASVYVAW
;
A
#
# COMPACT_ATOMS: atom_id res chain seq x y z
N MET A 1 15.03 27.83 15.64
CA MET A 1 13.76 27.25 15.17
C MET A 1 13.86 25.73 15.29
N ASN A 2 12.80 25.06 15.70
CA ASN A 2 12.73 23.59 15.80
C ASN A 2 11.83 23.08 14.65
N TYR A 3 12.31 22.13 13.87
CA TYR A 3 11.61 21.54 12.72
C TYR A 3 11.31 20.06 12.92
N GLN A 4 11.28 19.59 14.16
CA GLN A 4 10.97 18.20 14.48
C GLN A 4 9.48 17.92 14.18
N PRO A 5 9.17 16.98 13.27
CA PRO A 5 7.79 16.62 12.96
C PRO A 5 7.14 15.85 14.12
N THR A 6 5.83 16.01 14.20
CA THR A 6 4.95 15.32 15.15
C THR A 6 3.74 14.72 14.42
N PRO A 7 3.07 13.69 14.97
CA PRO A 7 1.87 13.13 14.35
C PRO A 7 0.75 14.18 14.11
N GLU A 8 0.71 15.25 14.88
CA GLU A 8 -0.23 16.37 14.72
C GLU A 8 -0.07 17.09 13.36
N ASP A 9 1.12 17.04 12.76
CA ASP A 9 1.42 17.61 11.45
C ASP A 9 0.85 16.79 10.28
N ARG A 10 0.36 15.58 10.56
CA ARG A 10 -0.31 14.67 9.61
C ARG A 10 0.54 14.26 8.39
N PHE A 11 1.86 14.19 8.54
CA PHE A 11 2.71 13.61 7.50
C PHE A 11 2.47 12.11 7.32
N THR A 12 2.23 11.68 6.09
CA THR A 12 1.96 10.27 5.75
C THR A 12 2.78 9.82 4.57
N PHE A 13 3.17 8.54 4.53
CA PHE A 13 3.99 7.98 3.47
C PHE A 13 3.37 6.71 2.88
N GLY A 14 3.40 6.57 1.56
CA GLY A 14 3.04 5.30 0.91
C GLY A 14 4.08 4.22 1.20
N LEU A 15 3.67 2.98 1.43
CA LEU A 15 4.62 1.86 1.61
C LEU A 15 5.59 1.74 0.42
N TRP A 16 5.09 1.98 -0.80
CA TRP A 16 5.87 2.01 -2.04
C TRP A 16 6.94 3.11 -2.11
N THR A 17 6.92 4.10 -1.21
CA THR A 17 7.89 5.22 -1.21
C THR A 17 9.21 4.78 -0.60
N VAL A 18 9.28 4.68 0.73
CA VAL A 18 10.46 4.18 1.45
C VAL A 18 10.79 2.72 1.10
N GLY A 19 9.79 1.95 0.68
CA GLY A 19 9.96 0.57 0.22
C GLY A 19 10.46 0.43 -1.22
N TRP A 20 10.64 1.52 -1.98
CA TRP A 20 11.11 1.41 -3.37
C TRP A 20 12.52 0.82 -3.42
N GLN A 21 12.66 -0.31 -4.11
CA GLN A 21 13.91 -1.05 -4.22
C GLN A 21 14.94 -0.41 -5.16
N GLY A 22 14.59 0.68 -5.85
CA GLY A 22 15.52 1.38 -6.73
C GLY A 22 15.58 0.86 -8.17
N ARG A 23 14.75 -0.14 -8.53
CA ARG A 23 14.65 -0.63 -9.91
C ARG A 23 14.04 0.44 -10.79
N ASP A 24 14.66 0.67 -11.94
CA ASP A 24 14.21 1.60 -12.97
C ASP A 24 14.27 0.92 -14.36
N PRO A 25 13.93 1.61 -15.47
CA PRO A 25 13.94 0.99 -16.80
C PRO A 25 15.31 0.52 -17.31
N PHE A 26 16.41 0.95 -16.67
CA PHE A 26 17.79 0.74 -17.13
C PHE A 26 18.68 0.01 -16.11
N GLY A 27 18.15 -0.30 -14.92
CA GLY A 27 18.93 -0.91 -13.85
C GLY A 27 18.11 -1.79 -12.92
N ASP A 28 18.78 -2.81 -12.39
CA ASP A 28 18.23 -3.71 -11.37
C ASP A 28 17.99 -2.99 -10.03
N ALA A 29 17.27 -3.66 -9.13
CA ALA A 29 17.08 -3.18 -7.76
C ALA A 29 18.44 -2.99 -7.04
N THR A 30 18.57 -1.87 -6.34
CA THR A 30 19.76 -1.53 -5.55
C THR A 30 19.55 -1.69 -4.04
N ARG A 31 18.30 -1.94 -3.61
CA ARG A 31 17.91 -2.18 -2.22
C ARG A 31 17.05 -3.44 -2.09
N GLN A 32 17.13 -4.09 -0.94
CA GLN A 32 16.24 -5.20 -0.59
C GLN A 32 14.81 -4.70 -0.36
N ALA A 33 13.84 -5.59 -0.51
CA ALA A 33 12.46 -5.29 -0.18
C ALA A 33 12.33 -5.08 1.34
N LEU A 34 11.55 -4.07 1.74
CA LEU A 34 11.23 -3.81 3.15
C LEU A 34 9.91 -4.49 3.52
N ASP A 35 9.87 -5.10 4.69
CA ASP A 35 8.62 -5.57 5.29
C ASP A 35 7.74 -4.35 5.63
N PRO A 36 6.46 -4.30 5.19
CA PRO A 36 5.52 -3.25 5.57
C PRO A 36 5.48 -2.95 7.08
N ALA A 37 5.60 -3.98 7.92
CA ALA A 37 5.61 -3.81 9.37
C ALA A 37 6.88 -3.08 9.86
N GLU A 38 8.02 -3.26 9.18
CA GLU A 38 9.24 -2.50 9.46
C GLU A 38 9.07 -1.04 9.04
N SER A 39 8.52 -0.77 7.86
CA SER A 39 8.27 0.60 7.40
C SER A 39 7.38 1.37 8.36
N VAL A 40 6.33 0.76 8.90
CA VAL A 40 5.47 1.37 9.94
C VAL A 40 6.27 1.79 11.17
N ARG A 41 7.10 0.89 11.71
CA ARG A 41 7.94 1.17 12.89
C ARG A 41 8.94 2.30 12.63
N ARG A 42 9.66 2.24 11.51
CA ARG A 42 10.65 3.26 11.13
C ARG A 42 10.02 4.62 10.91
N LEU A 43 8.87 4.69 10.22
CA LEU A 43 8.18 5.96 9.97
C LEU A 43 7.61 6.56 11.26
N SER A 44 7.10 5.72 12.17
CA SER A 44 6.69 6.13 13.51
C SER A 44 7.84 6.76 14.30
N GLU A 45 9.03 6.15 14.29
CA GLU A 45 10.24 6.69 14.94
C GLU A 45 10.63 8.08 14.40
N LEU A 46 10.27 8.36 13.14
CA LEU A 46 10.52 9.64 12.47
C LEU A 46 9.42 10.69 12.67
N GLY A 47 8.37 10.39 13.45
CA GLY A 47 7.28 11.32 13.76
C GLY A 47 6.16 11.36 12.71
N ALA A 48 6.08 10.38 11.81
CA ALA A 48 4.97 10.29 10.87
C ALA A 48 3.64 10.01 11.59
N TYR A 49 2.54 10.46 10.98
CA TYR A 49 1.18 10.22 11.45
C TYR A 49 0.61 8.87 10.96
N GLY A 50 1.00 8.46 9.75
CA GLY A 50 0.41 7.30 9.13
C GLY A 50 1.10 6.82 7.86
N VAL A 51 0.61 5.70 7.36
CA VAL A 51 1.05 5.08 6.11
C VAL A 51 -0.13 4.87 5.15
N THR A 52 0.17 4.74 3.87
CA THR A 52 -0.82 4.42 2.82
C THR A 52 -0.30 3.26 1.98
N PHE A 53 -1.18 2.54 1.27
CA PHE A 53 -0.78 1.35 0.53
C PHE A 53 -1.64 1.11 -0.72
N HIS A 54 -1.03 0.53 -1.75
CA HIS A 54 -1.76 -0.30 -2.71
C HIS A 54 -2.00 -1.68 -2.10
N ASP A 55 -3.04 -2.38 -2.53
CA ASP A 55 -3.23 -3.80 -2.19
C ASP A 55 -1.96 -4.63 -2.35
N ASP A 56 -1.30 -4.50 -3.50
CA ASP A 56 -0.13 -5.31 -3.85
C ASP A 56 1.16 -4.91 -3.10
N ASP A 57 1.18 -3.76 -2.41
CA ASP A 57 2.29 -3.37 -1.52
C ASP A 57 2.25 -4.15 -0.20
N LEU A 58 1.03 -4.46 0.27
CA LEU A 58 0.80 -5.12 1.56
C LEU A 58 0.64 -6.64 1.41
N ILE A 59 -0.04 -7.07 0.35
CA ILE A 59 -0.37 -8.48 0.09
C ILE A 59 0.17 -8.82 -1.30
N PRO A 60 1.18 -9.70 -1.40
CA PRO A 60 1.71 -10.11 -2.69
C PRO A 60 0.62 -10.60 -3.66
N PHE A 61 0.72 -10.20 -4.91
CA PHE A 61 -0.24 -10.61 -5.93
C PHE A 61 -0.31 -12.14 -6.04
N GLY A 62 -1.52 -12.70 -5.99
CA GLY A 62 -1.75 -14.14 -6.06
C GLY A 62 -1.66 -14.89 -4.73
N SER A 63 -1.42 -14.21 -3.61
CA SER A 63 -1.51 -14.80 -2.28
C SER A 63 -2.87 -15.48 -2.05
N SER A 64 -2.82 -16.64 -1.40
CA SER A 64 -4.00 -17.32 -0.86
C SER A 64 -4.66 -16.48 0.23
N ASP A 65 -5.90 -16.82 0.58
CA ASP A 65 -6.64 -16.12 1.64
C ASP A 65 -5.92 -16.24 3.00
N THR A 66 -5.33 -17.40 3.29
CA THR A 66 -4.54 -17.61 4.52
C THR A 66 -3.28 -16.74 4.57
N GLU A 67 -2.55 -16.61 3.45
CA GLU A 67 -1.38 -15.73 3.37
C GLU A 67 -1.81 -14.26 3.51
N ARG A 68 -2.88 -13.86 2.83
CA ARG A 68 -3.48 -12.53 2.93
C ARG A 68 -3.80 -12.17 4.39
N GLU A 69 -4.47 -13.06 5.12
CA GLU A 69 -4.78 -12.85 6.54
C GLU A 69 -3.52 -12.67 7.39
N SER A 70 -2.47 -13.46 7.13
CA SER A 70 -1.18 -13.36 7.83
C SER A 70 -0.51 -12.01 7.60
N HIS A 71 -0.49 -11.51 6.37
CA HIS A 71 0.05 -10.19 6.03
C HIS A 71 -0.72 -9.06 6.74
N ILE A 72 -2.05 -9.09 6.68
CA ILE A 72 -2.91 -8.09 7.34
C ILE A 72 -2.69 -8.11 8.85
N LYS A 73 -2.63 -9.30 9.47
CA LYS A 73 -2.41 -9.43 10.91
C LYS A 73 -1.08 -8.81 11.35
N ARG A 74 0.02 -9.10 10.65
CA ARG A 74 1.34 -8.53 10.96
C ARG A 74 1.36 -7.01 10.82
N PHE A 75 0.72 -6.49 9.78
CA PHE A 75 0.62 -5.06 9.54
C PHE A 75 -0.18 -4.36 10.63
N ARG A 76 -1.35 -4.90 11.00
CA ARG A 76 -2.16 -4.39 12.11
C ARG A 76 -1.41 -4.37 13.43
N GLN A 77 -0.69 -5.43 13.76
CA GLN A 77 0.13 -5.47 14.97
C GLN A 77 1.16 -4.33 15.01
N ALA A 78 1.73 -3.96 13.86
CA ALA A 78 2.64 -2.81 13.78
C ALA A 78 1.91 -1.47 13.91
N LEU A 79 0.72 -1.32 13.33
CA LEU A 79 -0.11 -0.11 13.49
C LEU A 79 -0.52 0.07 14.96
N ASP A 80 -1.00 -1.00 15.61
CA ASP A 80 -1.44 -0.97 17.01
C ASP A 80 -0.29 -0.63 17.95
N ALA A 81 0.90 -1.21 17.72
CA ALA A 81 2.07 -0.96 18.55
C ALA A 81 2.64 0.47 18.41
N THR A 82 2.42 1.13 17.28
CA THR A 82 2.97 2.47 16.98
C THR A 82 1.95 3.59 17.07
N GLY A 83 0.65 3.27 17.07
CA GLY A 83 -0.44 4.25 16.97
C GLY A 83 -0.62 4.86 15.57
N MET A 84 0.19 4.43 14.59
CA MET A 84 0.16 4.90 13.20
C MET A 84 -1.21 4.68 12.57
N LYS A 85 -1.65 5.63 11.74
CA LYS A 85 -2.93 5.56 11.05
C LYS A 85 -2.78 5.10 9.61
N VAL A 86 -3.89 4.67 9.02
CA VAL A 86 -4.01 4.39 7.59
C VAL A 86 -5.08 5.32 7.04
N PRO A 87 -4.76 6.58 6.70
CA PRO A 87 -5.78 7.53 6.25
C PRO A 87 -6.25 7.28 4.81
N MET A 88 -5.44 6.59 3.99
CA MET A 88 -5.71 6.35 2.58
C MET A 88 -5.20 4.98 2.11
N ALA A 89 -5.93 4.39 1.17
CA ALA A 89 -5.50 3.23 0.39
C ALA A 89 -5.85 3.41 -1.10
N THR A 90 -5.27 2.58 -1.96
CA THR A 90 -5.51 2.59 -3.42
C THR A 90 -5.39 1.16 -3.99
N THR A 91 -5.72 0.93 -5.26
CA THR A 91 -5.53 -0.36 -5.93
C THR A 91 -4.36 -0.26 -6.91
N ASN A 92 -3.45 -1.24 -6.92
CA ASN A 92 -2.50 -1.36 -8.02
C ASN A 92 -3.21 -1.93 -9.25
N LEU A 93 -3.42 -1.08 -10.25
CA LEU A 93 -4.06 -1.41 -11.52
C LEU A 93 -3.12 -1.14 -12.71
N PHE A 94 -1.80 -1.18 -12.49
CA PHE A 94 -0.80 -0.78 -13.48
C PHE A 94 0.40 -1.74 -13.59
N THR A 95 0.79 -2.45 -12.52
CA THR A 95 2.02 -3.26 -12.54
C THR A 95 1.86 -4.58 -13.31
N HIS A 96 0.77 -5.32 -13.08
CA HIS A 96 0.61 -6.65 -13.68
C HIS A 96 0.33 -6.54 -15.20
N PRO A 97 0.95 -7.37 -16.07
CA PRO A 97 0.78 -7.26 -17.54
C PRO A 97 -0.65 -7.36 -18.06
N VAL A 98 -1.58 -7.87 -17.26
CA VAL A 98 -3.02 -7.89 -17.59
C VAL A 98 -3.58 -6.47 -17.79
N PHE A 99 -3.00 -5.46 -17.12
CA PHE A 99 -3.42 -4.06 -17.18
C PHE A 99 -2.62 -3.23 -18.20
N LYS A 100 -1.92 -3.88 -19.15
CA LYS A 100 -1.07 -3.21 -20.17
C LYS A 100 -1.79 -2.20 -21.07
N ASP A 101 -3.11 -2.30 -21.19
CA ASP A 101 -3.99 -1.40 -21.96
C ASP A 101 -4.90 -0.58 -21.02
N GLY A 102 -4.46 -0.40 -19.78
CA GLY A 102 -5.28 0.14 -18.70
C GLY A 102 -6.13 -0.92 -18.01
N ALA A 103 -6.94 -0.46 -17.06
CA ALA A 103 -7.75 -1.31 -16.20
C ALA A 103 -9.24 -1.03 -16.39
N PHE A 104 -9.76 0.09 -15.87
CA PHE A 104 -11.17 0.44 -16.06
C PHE A 104 -11.53 0.84 -17.49
N THR A 105 -10.55 1.25 -18.29
CA THR A 105 -10.71 1.65 -19.69
C THR A 105 -10.09 0.67 -20.68
N ALA A 106 -9.64 -0.50 -20.23
CA ALA A 106 -9.10 -1.54 -21.11
C ALA A 106 -10.09 -1.89 -22.21
N ASN A 107 -9.63 -2.13 -23.44
CA ASN A 107 -10.50 -2.58 -24.52
C ASN A 107 -11.19 -3.91 -24.19
N ASP A 108 -10.44 -4.82 -23.56
CA ASP A 108 -10.94 -6.10 -23.08
C ASP A 108 -11.91 -5.90 -21.91
N ARG A 109 -13.15 -6.37 -22.09
CA ARG A 109 -14.21 -6.26 -21.10
C ARG A 109 -13.92 -7.05 -19.83
N ASP A 110 -13.27 -8.20 -19.94
CA ASP A 110 -13.01 -9.06 -18.79
C ASP A 110 -11.91 -8.45 -17.90
N VAL A 111 -10.97 -7.70 -18.50
CA VAL A 111 -10.01 -6.89 -17.76
C VAL A 111 -10.70 -5.77 -16.97
N ARG A 112 -11.67 -5.05 -17.57
CA ARG A 112 -12.47 -4.04 -16.84
C ARG A 112 -13.22 -4.64 -15.65
N ARG A 113 -13.82 -5.83 -15.85
CA ARG A 113 -14.51 -6.57 -14.78
C ARG A 113 -13.54 -7.00 -13.67
N TYR A 114 -12.36 -7.47 -14.05
CA TYR A 114 -11.32 -7.86 -13.10
C TYR A 114 -10.83 -6.67 -12.28
N ALA A 115 -10.57 -5.53 -12.93
CA ALA A 115 -10.17 -4.30 -12.26
C ALA A 115 -11.18 -3.88 -11.18
N LEU A 116 -12.48 -3.86 -11.50
CA LEU A 116 -13.54 -3.55 -10.53
C LEU A 116 -13.51 -4.50 -9.33
N ARG A 117 -13.35 -5.80 -9.58
CA ARG A 117 -13.32 -6.80 -8.50
C ARG A 117 -12.08 -6.67 -7.62
N LYS A 118 -10.91 -6.39 -8.20
CA LYS A 118 -9.67 -6.15 -7.46
C LYS A 118 -9.82 -4.92 -6.56
N THR A 119 -10.36 -3.83 -7.10
CA THR A 119 -10.60 -2.59 -6.35
C THR A 119 -11.61 -2.78 -5.21
N ILE A 120 -12.78 -3.39 -5.46
CA ILE A 120 -13.79 -3.62 -4.41
C ILE A 120 -13.20 -4.44 -3.27
N ARG A 121 -12.46 -5.52 -3.57
CA ARG A 121 -11.81 -6.35 -2.55
C ARG A 121 -10.84 -5.56 -1.67
N ASN A 122 -10.19 -4.53 -2.22
CA ASN A 122 -9.29 -3.69 -1.46
C ASN A 122 -9.98 -2.50 -0.78
N ILE A 123 -11.13 -2.04 -1.27
CA ILE A 123 -11.98 -1.08 -0.55
C ILE A 123 -12.43 -1.68 0.80
N ASP A 124 -12.85 -2.95 0.81
CA ASP A 124 -13.24 -3.63 2.06
C ASP A 124 -12.10 -3.58 3.10
N LEU A 125 -10.88 -3.92 2.67
CA LEU A 125 -9.68 -3.87 3.54
C LEU A 125 -9.34 -2.44 3.97
N ALA A 126 -9.46 -1.46 3.07
CA ALA A 126 -9.21 -0.06 3.38
C ALA A 126 -10.14 0.44 4.50
N VAL A 127 -11.44 0.12 4.41
CA VAL A 127 -12.43 0.41 5.45
C VAL A 127 -12.06 -0.32 6.75
N GLU A 128 -11.68 -1.60 6.67
CA GLU A 128 -11.26 -2.41 7.81
C GLU A 128 -10.04 -1.84 8.57
N LEU A 129 -9.18 -1.08 7.87
CA LEU A 129 -7.99 -0.42 8.43
C LEU A 129 -8.25 1.06 8.79
N GLY A 130 -9.47 1.55 8.61
CA GLY A 130 -9.86 2.92 8.98
C GLY A 130 -9.50 3.99 7.95
N ALA A 131 -9.21 3.61 6.70
CA ALA A 131 -9.00 4.57 5.63
C ALA A 131 -10.29 5.34 5.34
N SER A 132 -10.16 6.66 5.23
CA SER A 132 -11.27 7.57 4.91
C SER A 132 -11.22 8.08 3.48
N VAL A 133 -10.11 7.86 2.79
CA VAL A 133 -9.89 8.22 1.39
C VAL A 133 -9.48 6.98 0.62
N TYR A 134 -10.10 6.77 -0.55
CA TYR A 134 -9.68 5.76 -1.51
C TYR A 134 -9.22 6.44 -2.80
N VAL A 135 -7.92 6.40 -3.07
CA VAL A 135 -7.35 7.01 -4.28
C VAL A 135 -7.51 6.06 -5.47
N ALA A 136 -7.66 6.62 -6.67
CA ALA A 136 -7.60 5.89 -7.93
C ALA A 136 -6.64 6.65 -8.87
N TRP A 137 -5.54 6.00 -9.24
CA TRP A 137 -4.57 6.46 -10.23
C TRP A 137 -4.66 5.57 -11.48
#